data_AF-A0A1Y1MUF1-F1
#
_entry.id   AF-A0A1Y1MUF1-F1
#
_cell.length_a   1.000
_cell.length_b   1.000
_cell.length_c   1.000
_cell.angle_alpha   90.00
_cell.angle_beta   90.00
_cell.angle_gamma   90.00
#
_symmetry.space_group_name_H-M   'P 1'
#
loop_
_entity.id
_entity.type
_entity.pdbx_description
1 polymer ?
#
loop_
_entity_poly.entity_id
_entity_poly.type
_entity_poly.pdbx_seq_one_letter_code
_entity_poly.pdbx_strand_id
1 'polypeptide(L)'
;KIRKRKGITAFSGDETPLRRVVLDFGRVSFIDTTGVFSIIELKMELRRYIGQDLEFRFVGMVDAVKERFDRSGWEFASPGRQRAETADVVYSSIDMALWHPGKCDDKDDLSKEKALDA
;
A
#
# COMPACT_ATOMS: atom_id res chain seq x y z
N LYS A 1 16.28 8.74 -24.59
CA LYS A 1 17.25 7.60 -24.66
C LYS A 1 17.35 6.97 -23.27
N ILE A 2 16.44 6.04 -22.95
CA ILE A 2 16.30 5.42 -21.61
C ILE A 2 17.28 4.23 -21.53
N ARG A 3 18.13 4.20 -20.50
CA ARG A 3 19.12 3.14 -20.28
C ARG A 3 18.41 1.81 -19.99
N LYS A 4 18.32 0.90 -20.96
CA LYS A 4 18.10 -0.54 -20.72
C LYS A 4 19.29 -1.09 -19.94
N ARG A 5 19.23 -1.11 -18.60
CA ARG A 5 20.13 -1.97 -17.82
C ARG A 5 19.63 -3.40 -18.00
N LYS A 6 20.49 -4.27 -18.55
CA LYS A 6 20.28 -5.71 -18.58
C LYS A 6 20.10 -6.22 -17.15
N GLY A 7 19.09 -7.04 -16.89
CA GLY A 7 19.05 -7.90 -15.70
C GLY A 7 18.06 -7.54 -14.59
N ILE A 8 17.07 -6.66 -14.83
CA ILE A 8 15.94 -6.53 -13.91
C ILE A 8 14.72 -7.19 -14.56
N THR A 9 14.60 -8.49 -14.35
CA THR A 9 13.32 -9.18 -14.50
C THR A 9 12.57 -9.00 -13.18
N ALA A 10 11.34 -8.50 -13.24
CA ALA A 10 10.45 -8.55 -12.08
C ALA A 10 10.39 -10.01 -11.60
N PHE A 11 10.46 -10.22 -10.28
CA PHE A 11 10.33 -11.56 -9.73
C PHE A 11 8.96 -12.10 -10.16
N SER A 12 8.92 -13.32 -10.69
CA SER A 12 7.64 -13.98 -10.89
C SER A 12 6.95 -14.14 -9.53
N GLY A 13 5.61 -14.15 -9.50
CA GLY A 13 4.84 -14.16 -8.24
C GLY A 13 5.15 -15.34 -7.30
N ASP A 14 5.80 -16.38 -7.82
CA ASP A 14 6.26 -17.57 -7.08
C ASP A 14 7.71 -17.42 -6.54
N GLU A 15 8.48 -16.44 -7.01
CA GLU A 15 9.89 -16.20 -6.64
C GLU A 15 10.07 -15.16 -5.53
N THR A 16 9.05 -14.34 -5.23
CA THR A 16 9.14 -13.36 -4.12
C THR A 16 7.94 -13.49 -3.16
N PRO A 17 8.18 -13.85 -1.88
CA PRO A 17 7.10 -14.02 -0.91
C PRO A 17 6.58 -12.67 -0.35
N LEU A 18 7.15 -11.53 -0.77
CA LEU A 18 6.79 -10.24 -0.20
C LEU A 18 5.46 -9.73 -0.77
N ARG A 19 4.40 -9.83 0.04
CA ARG A 19 3.05 -9.36 -0.33
C ARG A 19 2.68 -8.01 0.31
N ARG A 20 3.35 -7.66 1.41
CA ARG A 20 2.96 -6.55 2.28
C ARG A 20 4.20 -5.86 2.85
N VAL A 21 4.21 -4.53 2.83
CA VAL A 21 5.17 -3.68 3.56
C VAL A 21 4.38 -2.94 4.63
N VAL A 22 4.72 -3.17 5.90
CA VAL A 22 4.14 -2.46 7.04
C VAL A 22 5.12 -1.41 7.52
N LEU A 23 4.71 -0.14 7.49
CA LEU A 23 5.49 0.99 8.00
C LEU A 23 4.87 1.49 9.31
N ASP A 24 5.61 1.33 10.41
CA ASP A 24 5.20 1.80 11.73
C ASP A 24 5.69 3.24 11.99
N PHE A 25 4.74 4.16 12.08
CA PHE A 25 4.93 5.58 12.36
C PHE A 25 4.65 5.93 13.83
N GLY A 26 4.43 4.96 14.72
CA GLY A 26 4.07 5.20 16.12
C GLY A 26 5.07 6.04 16.93
N ARG A 27 6.29 6.24 16.42
CA ARG A 27 7.33 7.12 17.00
C ARG A 27 7.73 8.29 16.09
N VAL A 28 7.04 8.48 14.96
CA VAL A 28 7.30 9.55 14.01
C VAL A 28 6.37 10.71 14.33
N SER A 29 6.88 11.71 15.04
CA SER A 29 6.13 12.93 15.39
C SER A 29 6.14 13.98 14.27
N PHE A 30 7.06 13.88 13.31
CA PHE A 30 7.23 14.83 12.22
C PHE A 30 7.87 14.14 11.00
N ILE A 31 7.48 14.57 9.80
CA ILE A 31 8.15 14.23 8.55
C ILE A 31 8.24 15.47 7.66
N ASP A 32 9.37 15.67 7.00
CA ASP A 32 9.55 16.74 6.01
C ASP A 32 9.24 16.22 4.59
N THR A 33 9.25 17.14 3.62
CA THR A 33 8.98 16.82 2.23
C THR A 33 9.96 15.78 1.68
N THR A 34 11.24 15.85 2.08
CA THR A 34 12.27 14.90 1.66
C THR A 34 11.96 13.49 2.15
N GLY A 35 11.58 13.34 3.42
CA GLY A 35 11.19 12.04 3.99
C GLY A 35 9.99 11.43 3.28
N VAL A 36 8.97 12.23 2.95
CA VAL A 36 7.81 11.76 2.16
C VAL A 36 8.27 11.29 0.78
N PHE A 37 9.13 12.04 0.09
CA PHE A 37 9.66 11.63 -1.22
C PHE A 37 10.46 10.34 -1.16
N SER A 38 11.30 10.13 -0.13
CA SER A 38 12.03 8.87 0.02
C SER A 38 11.09 7.66 0.14
N ILE A 39 9.93 7.83 0.77
CA ILE A 39 8.93 6.75 0.91
C ILE A 39 8.18 6.53 -0.42
N ILE A 40 7.92 7.59 -1.18
CA ILE A 40 7.37 7.49 -2.54
C ILE A 40 8.33 6.70 -3.43
N GLU A 41 9.62 7.05 -3.41
CA GLU A 41 10.65 6.35 -4.19
C GLU A 41 10.75 4.88 -3.79
N LEU A 42 10.74 4.57 -2.49
CA LEU A 42 10.71 3.20 -1.99
C LEU A 42 9.51 2.42 -2.52
N LYS A 43 8.31 3.01 -2.46
CA LYS A 43 7.07 2.39 -2.98
C LYS A 43 7.15 2.13 -4.48
N MET A 44 7.59 3.12 -5.25
CA MET A 44 7.74 3.01 -6.69
C MET A 44 8.76 1.94 -7.07
N GLU A 45 9.92 1.93 -6.40
CA GLU A 45 10.97 0.95 -6.67
C GLU A 45 10.48 -0.45 -6.31
N LEU A 46 9.91 -0.68 -5.11
CA LEU A 46 9.42 -2.01 -4.75
C LEU A 46 8.32 -2.52 -5.69
N ARG A 47 7.33 -1.68 -6.04
CA ARG A 47 6.28 -2.07 -7.01
C ARG A 47 6.82 -2.31 -8.42
N ARG A 48 7.95 -1.70 -8.79
CA ARG A 48 8.62 -1.96 -10.07
C ARG A 48 9.16 -3.39 -10.18
N TYR A 49 9.65 -3.99 -9.09
CA TYR A 49 10.18 -5.36 -9.09
C TYR A 49 9.14 -6.42 -8.70
N ILE A 50 8.20 -6.08 -7.82
CA ILE A 50 7.29 -7.04 -7.18
C ILE A 50 5.89 -7.00 -7.83
N GLY A 51 5.51 -5.88 -8.45
CA GLY A 51 4.19 -5.67 -9.04
C GLY A 51 3.30 -4.74 -8.21
N GLN A 52 2.16 -4.35 -8.80
CA GLN A 52 1.21 -3.40 -8.21
C GLN A 52 0.40 -3.99 -7.04
N ASP A 53 0.34 -5.33 -6.94
CA ASP A 53 -0.35 -6.04 -5.86
C ASP A 53 0.38 -5.94 -4.51
N LEU A 54 1.62 -5.43 -4.48
CA LEU A 54 2.34 -5.16 -3.24
C LEU A 54 1.61 -4.08 -2.44
N GLU A 55 1.08 -4.49 -1.29
CA GLU A 55 0.35 -3.60 -0.40
C GLU A 55 1.31 -2.85 0.52
N PHE A 56 1.13 -1.52 0.59
CA PHE A 56 1.73 -0.70 1.64
C PHE A 56 0.69 -0.46 2.72
N ARG A 57 1.09 -0.68 3.96
CA ARG A 57 0.23 -0.56 5.14
C ARG A 57 0.94 0.34 6.15
N PHE A 58 0.24 1.34 6.66
CA PHE A 58 0.76 2.33 7.58
C PHE A 58 0.14 2.12 8.96
N VAL A 59 0.90 2.35 10.01
CA VAL A 59 0.43 2.20 11.40
C VAL A 59 0.87 3.40 12.22
N GLY A 60 0.03 3.86 13.15
CA GLY A 60 0.46 4.83 14.16
C GLY A 60 0.81 6.22 13.63
N MET A 61 0.27 6.59 12.46
CA MET A 61 0.52 7.91 11.87
C MET A 61 -0.29 8.99 12.58
N VAL A 62 0.40 10.01 13.09
CA VAL A 62 -0.25 11.21 13.65
C VAL A 62 -0.73 12.14 12.53
N ASP A 63 -1.75 12.95 12.81
CA ASP A 63 -2.39 13.83 11.81
C ASP A 63 -1.39 14.76 11.09
N ALA A 64 -0.44 15.32 11.84
CA ALA A 64 0.59 16.21 11.28
C ALA A 64 1.48 15.51 10.24
N VAL A 65 1.73 14.21 10.40
CA VAL A 65 2.48 13.40 9.41
C VAL A 65 1.57 13.05 8.24
N LYS A 66 0.32 12.64 8.52
CA LYS A 66 -0.66 12.31 7.48
C LYS A 66 -0.90 13.49 6.52
N GLU A 67 -1.02 14.70 7.05
CA GLU A 67 -1.19 15.91 6.25
C GLU A 67 -0.04 16.10 5.25
N ARG A 68 1.19 15.74 5.60
CA ARG A 68 2.35 15.85 4.70
C ARG A 68 2.28 14.87 3.53
N PHE A 69 1.80 13.67 3.78
CA PHE A 69 1.52 12.67 2.74
C PHE A 69 0.34 13.08 1.86
N ASP A 70 -0.76 13.54 2.45
CA ASP A 70 -1.93 14.02 1.70
C ASP A 70 -1.51 15.17 0.74
N ARG A 71 -0.65 16.09 1.22
CA ARG A 71 -0.09 17.19 0.41
C ARG A 71 0.84 16.74 -0.71
N SER A 72 1.43 15.56 -0.64
CA SER A 72 2.21 14.98 -1.75
C SER A 72 1.33 14.23 -2.76
N GLY A 73 0.01 14.21 -2.56
CA GLY A 73 -0.93 13.41 -3.37
C GLY A 73 -0.94 11.93 -2.99
N TRP A 74 -0.45 11.57 -1.80
CA TRP A 74 -0.58 10.20 -1.30
C TRP A 74 -2.01 9.97 -0.80
N GLU A 75 -2.67 8.95 -1.31
CA GLU A 75 -4.04 8.63 -0.93
C GLU A 75 -4.07 7.51 0.13
N PHE A 76 -4.75 7.78 1.24
CA PHE A 76 -5.00 6.82 2.30
C PHE A 76 -6.46 6.41 2.39
N ALA A 77 -6.69 5.12 2.61
CA ALA A 77 -7.99 4.55 2.95
C ALA A 77 -8.00 4.01 4.39
N SER A 78 -9.20 3.84 4.92
CA SER A 78 -9.43 3.09 6.15
C SER A 78 -9.65 1.60 5.85
N PRO A 79 -9.32 0.69 6.78
CA PRO A 79 -9.63 -0.74 6.64
C PRO A 79 -11.13 -0.98 6.44
N GLY A 80 -11.48 -1.94 5.58
CA GLY A 80 -12.87 -2.35 5.35
C GLY A 80 -13.75 -1.34 4.60
N ARG A 81 -13.19 -0.28 4.01
CA ARG A 81 -13.94 0.66 3.15
C ARG A 81 -13.54 0.49 1.70
N GLN A 82 -14.50 0.74 0.80
CA GLN A 82 -14.22 0.84 -0.63
C GLN A 82 -13.18 1.93 -0.87
N ARG A 83 -12.09 1.57 -1.56
CA ARG A 83 -10.93 2.42 -1.75
C ARG A 83 -10.54 2.51 -3.22
N ALA A 84 -9.89 3.62 -3.59
CA ALA A 84 -9.25 3.72 -4.89
C ALA A 84 -8.24 2.58 -5.07
N GLU A 85 -8.04 2.13 -6.30
CA GLU A 85 -7.22 0.95 -6.59
C GLU A 85 -5.79 1.07 -6.04
N THR A 86 -5.27 2.29 -6.03
CA THR A 86 -3.89 2.65 -5.66
C THR A 86 -3.73 3.14 -4.23
N ALA A 87 -4.84 3.33 -3.50
CA ALA A 87 -4.82 3.85 -2.14
C ALA A 87 -4.27 2.82 -1.15
N ASP A 88 -3.34 3.27 -0.32
CA ASP A 88 -2.77 2.46 0.75
C ASP A 88 -3.57 2.63 2.04
N VAL A 89 -3.41 1.72 3.00
CA VAL A 89 -4.29 1.68 4.18
C VAL A 89 -3.54 2.08 5.44
N VAL A 90 -4.16 2.94 6.25
CA VAL A 90 -3.72 3.24 7.61
C VAL A 90 -4.49 2.37 8.60
N TYR A 91 -3.77 1.57 9.37
CA TYR A 91 -4.30 0.70 10.41
C TYR A 91 -4.05 1.29 11.80
N SER A 92 -4.91 0.92 12.75
CA SER A 92 -4.79 1.34 14.16
C SER A 92 -3.69 0.62 14.92
N SER A 93 -3.27 -0.57 14.47
CA SER A 93 -2.23 -1.37 15.11
C SER A 93 -1.42 -2.21 14.11
N ILE A 94 -0.25 -2.65 14.54
CA ILE A 94 0.60 -3.57 13.78
C ILE A 94 -0.13 -4.90 13.56
N ASP A 95 -0.83 -5.42 14.58
CA ASP A 95 -1.59 -6.67 14.47
C ASP A 95 -2.64 -6.60 13.36
N MET A 96 -3.43 -5.52 13.31
CA MET A 96 -4.40 -5.31 12.24
C MET A 96 -3.70 -5.19 10.88
N ALA A 97 -2.58 -4.45 10.81
CA ALA A 97 -1.81 -4.31 9.58
C ALA A 97 -1.19 -5.62 9.09
N LEU A 98 -0.96 -6.62 9.95
CA LEU A 98 -0.46 -7.93 9.55
C LEU A 98 -1.60 -8.86 9.14
N TRP A 99 -2.64 -8.96 9.97
CA TRP A 99 -3.64 -10.01 9.88
C TRP A 99 -4.88 -9.65 9.06
N HIS A 100 -5.16 -8.35 8.83
CA HIS A 100 -6.33 -7.95 8.04
C HIS A 100 -6.20 -8.55 6.63
N PRO A 101 -7.16 -9.39 6.19
CA PRO A 101 -7.20 -9.93 4.84
C PRO A 101 -7.28 -8.74 3.88
N GLY A 102 -6.34 -8.65 2.95
CA GLY A 102 -6.15 -7.47 2.11
C GLY A 102 -7.30 -7.25 1.13
N LYS A 103 -7.00 -6.66 -0.03
CA LYS A 103 -7.95 -6.32 -1.11
C LYS A 103 -8.70 -7.51 -1.76
N CYS A 104 -8.72 -8.68 -1.12
CA CYS A 104 -9.29 -9.93 -1.63
C CYS A 104 -10.82 -9.97 -1.58
N ASP A 105 -11.47 -9.22 -0.68
CA ASP A 105 -12.92 -9.42 -0.44
C ASP A 105 -13.85 -8.61 -1.37
N ASP A 106 -13.35 -7.60 -2.10
CA ASP A 106 -14.23 -6.78 -2.96
C ASP A 106 -14.72 -7.53 -4.22
N LYS A 107 -14.05 -8.61 -4.66
CA LYS A 107 -14.54 -9.43 -5.79
C LYS A 107 -15.50 -10.54 -5.38
N ASP A 108 -15.42 -11.00 -4.14
CA ASP A 108 -16.26 -12.11 -3.68
C ASP A 108 -17.65 -11.64 -3.20
N ASP A 109 -17.80 -10.38 -2.77
CA ASP A 109 -19.13 -9.83 -2.44
C ASP A 109 -19.92 -9.34 -3.67
N LEU A 110 -19.27 -8.79 -4.70
CA LEU A 110 -19.97 -8.47 -5.96
C LEU A 110 -20.49 -9.72 -6.69
N SER A 111 -19.87 -10.88 -6.43
CA SER A 111 -20.28 -12.16 -7.00
C SER A 111 -21.46 -12.80 -6.24
N LYS A 112 -21.71 -12.38 -5.00
CA LYS A 112 -22.85 -12.86 -4.18
C LYS A 112 -24.12 -12.05 -4.42
N GLU A 113 -24.03 -10.73 -4.63
CA GLU A 113 -25.21 -9.92 -4.96
C GLU A 113 -25.80 -10.29 -6.33
N LYS A 114 -24.98 -10.59 -7.34
CA LYS A 114 -25.49 -11.00 -8.67
C LYS A 114 -26.06 -12.42 -8.73
N ALA A 115 -25.88 -13.24 -7.70
CA ALA A 115 -26.39 -14.61 -7.64
C ALA A 115 -27.73 -14.72 -6.88
N LEU A 116 -28.20 -13.64 -6.26
CA LEU A 116 -29.47 -13.59 -5.53
C LEU A 116 -30.61 -12.94 -6.34
N ASP A 117 -30.29 -12.31 -7.48
CA ASP A 117 -31.24 -11.69 -8.43
C ASP A 117 -31.27 -12.39 -9.81
N ALA A 118 -31.16 -13.72 -9.84
CA ALA A 118 -31.29 -14.54 -11.06
C ALA A 118 -32.29 -15.69 -10.89
#